data_AF-A0AA35TXV9-F1
#
_entry.id   AF-A0AA35TXV9-F1
#
_cell.length_a   1.000
_cell.length_b   1.000
_cell.length_c   1.000
_cell.angle_alpha   90.00
_cell.angle_beta   90.00
_cell.angle_gamma   90.00
#
_symmetry.space_group_name_H-M   'P 1'
#
loop_
_entity.id
_entity.type
_entity.pdbx_description
1 polymer ?
#
loop_
_entity_poly.entity_id
_entity_poly.type
_entity_poly.pdbx_seq_one_letter_code
_entity_poly.pdbx_strand_id
1 'polypeptide(L)'
;MFRLSSFRDRLLEWIDSRPYPVIPESSRQRVRHWLLHETNSDLSVSRPRSRLHWGVPVPNDSSQTIYVWLDALVNYLTVSITPSQISHNSQTHRHDNGTEICGSVWPATNQIVGKDILKFHAVYWPAFLMAAGLPLPRRIVSHAHWTIGKSKVEQFYFSSDSKKWLNSIR
;
A
#
# COMPACT_ATOMS: atom_id res chain seq x y z
N MET A 1 13.41 7.26 12.70
CA MET A 1 12.25 8.04 12.20
C MET A 1 12.41 8.22 10.69
N PHE A 2 11.35 8.16 9.90
CA PHE A 2 11.40 8.34 8.44
C PHE A 2 11.09 9.80 8.08
N ARG A 3 11.99 10.43 7.31
CA ARG A 3 11.93 11.86 6.95
C ARG A 3 10.91 12.14 5.86
N LEU A 4 9.64 11.86 6.15
CA LEU A 4 8.53 11.99 5.19
C LEU A 4 8.41 13.43 4.66
N SER A 5 8.68 14.43 5.51
CA SER A 5 8.66 15.84 5.16
C SER A 5 9.56 16.17 3.94
N SER A 6 10.69 15.48 3.79
CA SER A 6 11.63 15.71 2.68
C SER A 6 11.14 15.24 1.31
N PHE A 7 10.11 14.39 1.27
CA PHE A 7 9.54 13.85 0.02
C PHE A 7 8.31 14.63 -0.47
N ARG A 8 7.84 15.62 0.29
CA ARG A 8 6.58 16.34 0.03
C ARG A 8 6.50 16.89 -1.39
N ASP A 9 7.52 17.62 -1.82
CA ASP A 9 7.49 18.32 -3.11
C ASP A 9 7.57 17.32 -4.28
N ARG A 10 8.40 16.28 -4.16
CA ARG A 10 8.44 15.18 -5.15
C ARG A 10 7.12 14.41 -5.24
N LEU A 11 6.41 14.25 -4.13
CA LEU A 11 5.09 13.61 -4.09
C LEU A 11 4.03 14.49 -4.75
N LEU A 12 4.09 15.81 -4.55
CA LEU A 12 3.20 16.75 -5.23
C LEU A 12 3.41 16.72 -6.74
N GLU A 13 4.67 16.74 -7.20
CA GLU A 13 5.02 16.58 -8.62
C GLU A 13 4.47 15.28 -9.20
N TRP A 14 4.64 14.16 -8.49
CA TRP A 14 4.11 12.88 -8.93
C TRP A 14 2.58 12.90 -9.02
N ILE A 15 1.88 13.40 -8.01
CA ILE A 15 0.40 13.49 -7.98
C ILE A 15 -0.16 14.36 -9.11
N ASP A 16 0.56 15.40 -9.50
CA ASP A 16 0.15 16.32 -10.57
C ASP A 16 0.67 15.88 -11.97
N SER A 17 1.49 14.83 -12.04
CA SER A 17 1.98 14.26 -13.30
C SER A 17 0.87 13.61 -14.14
N ARG A 18 1.06 13.58 -15.47
CA ARG A 18 0.16 12.90 -16.41
C ARG A 18 0.80 11.66 -17.04
N PRO A 19 0.06 10.55 -17.22
CA PRO A 19 -1.32 10.33 -16.78
C PRO A 19 -1.44 10.32 -15.24
N TYR A 20 -2.59 10.77 -14.72
CA TYR A 20 -2.75 10.94 -13.26
C TYR A 20 -2.56 9.61 -12.52
N PRO A 21 -1.70 9.59 -11.49
CA PRO A 21 -1.41 8.36 -10.75
C PRO A 21 -2.49 8.00 -9.74
N VAL A 22 -3.38 8.93 -9.36
CA VAL A 22 -4.48 8.65 -8.42
C VAL A 22 -5.80 9.00 -9.08
N ILE A 23 -6.74 8.04 -9.06
CA ILE A 23 -8.11 8.24 -9.53
C ILE A 23 -9.11 7.69 -8.51
N PRO A 24 -10.33 8.25 -8.42
CA PRO A 24 -10.86 9.40 -9.16
C PRO A 24 -10.28 10.74 -8.69
N GLU A 25 -10.59 11.83 -9.41
CA GLU A 25 -10.11 13.19 -9.12
C GLU A 25 -10.32 13.62 -7.67
N SER A 26 -11.46 13.27 -7.06
CA SER A 26 -11.73 13.56 -5.64
C SER A 26 -10.71 12.93 -4.69
N SER A 27 -10.24 11.71 -5.02
CA SER A 27 -9.20 11.03 -4.24
C SER A 27 -7.84 11.70 -4.44
N ARG A 28 -7.53 12.12 -5.67
CA ARG A 28 -6.32 12.87 -5.99
C ARG A 28 -6.24 14.20 -5.25
N GLN A 29 -7.33 14.97 -5.26
CA GLN A 29 -7.45 16.22 -4.53
C GLN A 29 -7.27 16.02 -3.01
N ARG A 30 -7.84 14.95 -2.46
CA ARG A 30 -7.66 14.62 -1.04
C ARG A 30 -6.21 14.31 -0.71
N VAL A 31 -5.52 13.54 -1.56
CA VAL A 31 -4.09 13.25 -1.38
C VAL A 31 -3.27 14.54 -1.46
N ARG A 32 -3.56 15.40 -2.44
CA ARG A 32 -2.90 16.71 -2.58
C ARG A 32 -3.10 17.59 -1.34
N HIS A 33 -4.31 17.61 -0.78
CA HIS A 33 -4.60 18.32 0.47
C HIS A 33 -3.73 17.79 1.63
N TRP A 34 -3.63 16.48 1.80
CA TRP A 34 -2.76 15.89 2.83
C TRP A 34 -1.28 16.23 2.65
N LEU A 35 -0.80 16.25 1.41
CA LEU A 35 0.58 16.64 1.12
C LEU A 35 0.84 18.09 1.51
N LEU A 36 -0.08 19.01 1.22
CA LEU A 36 0.09 20.44 1.50
C LEU A 36 -0.06 20.80 2.98
N HIS A 37 -0.97 20.13 3.70
CA HIS A 37 -1.39 20.58 5.03
C HIS A 37 -1.03 19.61 6.16
N GLU A 38 -0.93 18.31 5.89
CA GLU A 38 -0.76 17.29 6.93
C GLU A 38 0.63 16.61 6.91
N THR A 39 1.35 16.68 5.80
CA THR A 39 2.66 16.00 5.62
C THR A 39 3.84 16.87 6.05
N ASN A 40 3.67 17.61 7.15
CA ASN A 40 4.70 18.51 7.70
C ASN A 40 5.56 17.86 8.79
N SER A 41 5.21 16.64 9.23
CA SER A 41 5.92 15.91 10.27
C SER A 41 6.47 14.59 9.77
N ASP A 42 7.56 14.15 10.40
CA ASP A 42 8.22 12.89 10.07
C ASP A 42 7.42 11.68 10.58
N LEU A 43 7.50 10.56 9.86
CA LEU A 43 6.75 9.35 10.18
C LEU A 43 7.58 8.43 11.08
N SER A 44 7.02 8.02 12.21
CA SER A 44 7.62 6.96 13.02
C SER A 44 7.34 5.58 12.41
N VAL A 45 8.39 4.94 11.87
CA VAL A 45 8.35 3.64 11.16
C VAL A 45 8.70 2.43 12.04
N SER A 46 8.90 2.63 13.34
CA SER A 46 9.07 1.57 14.33
C SER A 46 8.25 1.85 15.59
N ARG A 47 8.02 0.82 16.40
CA ARG A 47 7.37 0.93 17.72
C ARG A 47 8.15 0.11 18.74
N PRO A 48 8.24 0.55 20.01
CA PRO A 48 8.83 -0.25 21.06
C PRO A 48 8.15 -1.62 21.15
N ARG A 49 8.95 -2.68 21.21
CA ARG A 49 8.47 -4.07 21.30
C ARG A 49 7.64 -4.32 22.56
N SER A 50 7.88 -3.56 23.62
CA SER A 50 7.06 -3.57 24.86
C SER A 50 5.60 -3.18 24.63
N ARG A 51 5.30 -2.42 23.56
CA ARG A 51 3.94 -2.02 23.20
C ARG A 51 3.34 -2.90 22.10
N LEU A 52 4.17 -3.52 21.28
CA LEU A 52 3.75 -4.37 20.17
C LEU A 52 4.70 -5.57 20.03
N HIS A 53 4.29 -6.69 20.64
CA HIS A 53 5.09 -7.92 20.68
C HIS A 53 5.04 -8.72 19.36
N TRP A 54 3.96 -8.59 18.58
CA TRP A 54 3.75 -9.31 17.34
C TRP A 54 4.07 -8.42 16.12
N GLY A 55 5.14 -8.77 15.39
CA GLY A 55 5.59 -8.08 14.18
C GLY A 55 7.07 -8.39 13.87
N VAL A 56 7.55 -7.87 12.74
CA VAL A 56 8.94 -8.07 12.30
C VAL A 56 9.89 -7.19 13.13
N PRO A 57 10.96 -7.73 13.76
CA PRO A 57 11.93 -6.92 14.49
C PRO A 57 12.72 -6.01 13.54
N VAL A 58 13.12 -4.83 14.02
CA VAL A 58 14.00 -3.94 13.24
C VAL A 58 15.38 -4.62 13.10
N PRO A 59 15.97 -4.67 11.89
CA PRO A 59 17.33 -5.18 11.72
C PRO A 59 18.29 -4.43 12.64
N ASN A 60 19.11 -5.16 13.40
CA ASN A 60 20.08 -4.63 14.36
C ASN A 60 19.48 -3.92 15.60
N ASP A 61 18.15 -3.95 15.81
CA ASP A 61 17.51 -3.46 17.04
C ASP A 61 16.25 -4.29 17.38
N SER A 62 16.42 -5.32 18.21
CA SER A 62 15.32 -6.19 18.65
C SER A 62 14.39 -5.54 19.68
N SER A 63 14.74 -4.36 20.21
CA SER A 63 13.88 -3.59 21.12
C SER A 63 12.72 -2.90 20.38
N GLN A 64 12.81 -2.83 19.04
CA GLN A 64 11.85 -2.19 18.17
C GLN A 64 11.21 -3.19 17.21
N THR A 65 9.92 -3.01 16.97
CA THR A 65 9.14 -3.74 15.97
C THR A 65 8.84 -2.80 14.80
N ILE A 66 9.01 -3.27 13.57
CA ILE A 66 8.69 -2.53 12.34
C ILE A 66 7.20 -2.17 12.33
N TYR A 67 6.90 -0.95 11.88
CA TYR A 67 5.52 -0.48 11.78
C TYR A 67 4.73 -1.27 10.73
N VAL A 68 3.54 -1.75 11.12
CA VAL A 68 2.69 -2.65 10.32
C VAL A 68 2.42 -2.16 8.89
N TRP A 69 2.35 -0.84 8.66
CA TRP A 69 2.12 -0.32 7.32
C TRP A 69 3.35 -0.43 6.41
N LEU A 70 4.56 -0.39 6.97
CA LEU A 70 5.75 -0.67 6.17
C LEU A 70 5.75 -2.14 5.73
N ASP A 71 5.51 -3.05 6.68
CA ASP A 71 5.45 -4.49 6.44
C ASP A 71 4.35 -4.87 5.41
N ALA A 72 3.13 -4.38 5.62
CA ALA A 72 2.01 -4.66 4.72
C ALA A 72 2.21 -4.10 3.29
N LEU A 73 2.86 -2.94 3.15
CA LEU A 73 3.13 -2.35 1.83
C LEU A 73 4.27 -3.08 1.09
N VAL A 74 5.27 -3.60 1.82
CA VAL A 74 6.36 -4.39 1.23
C VAL A 74 5.85 -5.68 0.58
N ASN A 75 4.68 -6.19 0.97
CA ASN A 75 4.05 -7.34 0.31
C ASN A 75 3.90 -7.16 -1.21
N TYR A 76 3.66 -5.93 -1.70
CA TYR A 76 3.60 -5.68 -3.16
C TYR A 76 4.94 -5.95 -3.85
N LEU A 77 6.06 -5.66 -3.19
CA LEU A 77 7.39 -5.96 -3.71
C LEU A 77 7.67 -7.46 -3.62
N THR A 78 7.36 -8.10 -2.50
CA THR A 78 7.58 -9.54 -2.29
C THR A 78 6.89 -10.39 -3.36
N VAL A 79 5.64 -10.08 -3.70
CA VAL A 79 4.91 -10.80 -4.76
C VAL A 79 5.44 -10.50 -6.16
N SER A 80 5.98 -9.29 -6.37
CA SER A 80 6.49 -8.87 -7.69
C SER A 80 7.91 -9.37 -7.99
N ILE A 81 8.65 -9.81 -6.96
CA ILE A 81 10.01 -10.31 -7.05
C ILE A 81 9.96 -11.84 -6.96
N THR A 82 9.98 -12.52 -8.10
CA THR A 82 10.07 -13.99 -8.16
C THR A 82 11.46 -14.43 -7.69
N PRO A 83 11.63 -15.59 -7.00
CA PRO A 83 12.95 -16.10 -6.59
C PRO A 83 13.96 -16.22 -7.74
N SER A 84 13.49 -16.40 -8.97
CA SER A 84 14.31 -16.41 -10.20
C SER A 84 15.01 -15.08 -10.50
N GLN A 85 14.60 -13.96 -9.88
CA GLN A 85 15.20 -12.64 -10.07
C GLN A 85 16.24 -12.27 -8.99
N ILE A 86 16.26 -13.00 -7.86
CA ILE A 86 17.21 -12.78 -6.75
C ILE A 86 18.55 -13.47 -7.06
N SER A 87 18.55 -14.48 -7.92
CA SER A 87 19.75 -15.18 -8.38
C SER A 87 20.35 -14.52 -9.63
N HIS A 88 21.17 -13.49 -9.41
CA HIS A 88 22.29 -13.06 -10.26
C HIS A 88 22.09 -12.96 -11.80
N ASN A 89 22.17 -11.74 -12.34
CA ASN A 89 22.78 -11.42 -13.65
C ASN A 89 22.21 -12.03 -14.95
N SER A 90 21.01 -12.61 -14.98
CA SER A 90 20.45 -13.16 -16.22
C SER A 90 19.60 -12.15 -17.00
N GLN A 91 20.26 -11.43 -17.92
CA GLN A 91 19.66 -11.16 -19.22
C GLN A 91 19.30 -12.52 -19.85
N THR A 92 18.03 -12.90 -19.91
CA THR A 92 17.60 -13.93 -20.86
C THR A 92 16.24 -13.58 -21.43
N HIS A 93 16.27 -12.96 -22.60
CA HIS A 93 15.33 -13.30 -23.66
C HIS A 93 15.65 -14.74 -24.11
N ARG A 94 14.68 -15.65 -24.14
CA ARG A 94 14.11 -16.18 -25.39
C ARG A 94 13.07 -17.27 -25.15
N HIS A 95 12.01 -17.08 -25.91
CA HIS A 95 10.90 -17.96 -26.20
C HIS A 95 11.35 -19.17 -27.02
N ASP A 96 10.95 -20.38 -26.60
CA ASP A 96 10.43 -21.41 -27.50
C ASP A 96 9.49 -22.31 -26.68
N ASN A 97 8.26 -22.46 -27.16
CA ASN A 97 7.31 -23.55 -26.87
C ASN A 97 6.67 -23.82 -25.47
N GLY A 98 6.64 -22.92 -24.48
CA GLY A 98 5.87 -23.26 -23.25
C GLY A 98 5.83 -22.22 -22.12
N THR A 99 5.13 -21.10 -22.35
CA THR A 99 4.63 -20.14 -21.33
C THR A 99 5.52 -19.87 -20.12
N GLU A 100 6.67 -19.24 -20.36
CA GLU A 100 7.42 -18.52 -19.34
C GLU A 100 6.71 -17.21 -18.98
N ILE A 101 6.16 -17.10 -17.78
CA ILE A 101 5.76 -15.79 -17.21
C ILE A 101 7.02 -15.17 -16.58
N CYS A 102 8.01 -14.86 -17.41
CA CYS A 102 9.24 -14.18 -17.00
C CYS A 102 9.17 -12.70 -17.38
N GLY A 103 8.52 -11.91 -16.53
CA GLY A 103 8.53 -10.46 -16.61
C GLY A 103 8.37 -9.90 -15.21
N SER A 104 9.26 -9.00 -14.80
CA SER A 104 9.07 -8.27 -13.55
C SER A 104 7.70 -7.60 -13.59
N VAL A 105 6.81 -7.96 -12.66
CA VAL A 105 5.45 -7.38 -12.56
C VAL A 105 5.52 -5.98 -11.91
N TRP A 106 6.72 -5.50 -11.60
CA TRP A 106 6.99 -4.21 -10.96
C TRP A 106 7.37 -3.13 -11.98
N PRO A 107 6.87 -1.89 -11.85
CA PRO A 107 5.91 -1.40 -10.86
C PRO A 107 4.47 -1.85 -11.13
N ALA A 108 3.66 -1.95 -10.07
CA ALA A 108 2.23 -2.26 -10.20
C ALA A 108 1.53 -1.27 -11.15
N THR A 109 0.90 -1.80 -12.21
CA THR A 109 0.15 -1.00 -13.18
C THR A 109 -1.09 -0.37 -12.53
N ASN A 110 -1.79 -1.12 -11.69
CA ASN A 110 -3.00 -0.69 -10.99
C ASN A 110 -3.02 -1.22 -9.55
N GLN A 111 -3.06 -0.32 -8.58
CA GLN A 111 -3.35 -0.64 -7.18
C GLN A 111 -4.78 -0.23 -6.87
N ILE A 112 -5.65 -1.20 -6.61
CA ILE A 112 -7.05 -0.95 -6.24
C ILE A 112 -7.12 -0.94 -4.71
N VAL A 113 -7.57 0.17 -4.14
CA VAL A 113 -7.58 0.39 -2.70
C VAL A 113 -8.90 1.00 -2.24
N GLY A 114 -9.32 0.65 -1.02
CA GLY A 114 -10.42 1.34 -0.37
C GLY A 114 -10.02 2.76 0.04
N LYS A 115 -10.98 3.70 0.02
CA LYS A 115 -10.74 5.09 0.44
C LYS A 115 -10.13 5.21 1.85
N ASP A 116 -10.38 4.26 2.75
CA ASP A 116 -9.91 4.32 4.14
C ASP A 116 -8.39 4.09 4.25
N ILE A 117 -7.79 3.40 3.27
CA ILE A 117 -6.34 3.11 3.24
C ILE A 117 -5.56 3.94 2.21
N LEU A 118 -6.22 4.93 1.58
CA LEU A 118 -5.63 5.73 0.52
C LEU A 118 -4.38 6.50 0.97
N LYS A 119 -4.37 7.04 2.20
CA LYS A 119 -3.22 7.82 2.71
C LYS A 119 -1.94 6.97 2.75
N PHE A 120 -2.07 5.70 3.14
CA PHE A 120 -0.93 4.78 3.19
C PHE A 120 -0.41 4.48 1.78
N HIS A 121 -1.28 4.29 0.80
CA HIS A 121 -0.90 3.89 -0.56
C HIS A 121 -0.48 5.06 -1.46
N ALA A 122 -1.00 6.26 -1.22
CA ALA A 122 -0.76 7.44 -2.07
C ALA A 122 0.19 8.48 -1.43
N VAL A 123 0.54 8.35 -0.15
CA VAL A 123 1.51 9.23 0.53
C VAL A 123 2.70 8.44 1.06
N TYR A 124 2.47 7.47 1.95
CA TYR A 124 3.59 6.76 2.59
C TYR A 124 4.28 5.79 1.65
N TRP A 125 3.50 5.00 0.90
CA TRP A 125 4.07 4.02 -0.03
C TRP A 125 4.96 4.67 -1.10
N PRO A 126 4.51 5.72 -1.83
CA PRO A 126 5.34 6.35 -2.83
C PRO A 126 6.56 7.04 -2.19
N ALA A 127 6.45 7.57 -0.97
CA ALA A 127 7.60 8.11 -0.24
C ALA A 127 8.65 7.03 0.08
N PHE A 128 8.22 5.85 0.53
CA PHE A 128 9.13 4.72 0.77
C PHE A 128 9.81 4.25 -0.52
N LEU A 129 9.07 4.17 -1.63
CA LEU A 129 9.62 3.82 -2.93
C LEU A 129 10.62 4.86 -3.44
N MET A 130 10.31 6.16 -3.31
CA MET A 130 11.24 7.24 -3.64
C MET A 130 12.51 7.18 -2.80
N ALA A 131 12.41 6.82 -1.51
CA ALA A 131 13.56 6.65 -0.63
C ALA A 131 14.40 5.42 -1.01
N ALA A 132 13.76 4.35 -1.47
CA ALA A 132 14.42 3.13 -1.93
C ALA A 132 14.94 3.23 -3.39
N GLY A 133 14.68 4.33 -4.09
CA GLY A 133 15.04 4.48 -5.51
C GLY A 133 14.24 3.57 -6.45
N LEU A 134 13.08 3.09 -6.02
CA LEU A 134 12.22 2.18 -6.77
C LEU A 134 11.16 2.95 -7.59
N PRO A 135 10.72 2.42 -8.74
CA PRO A 135 9.69 3.06 -9.54
C PRO A 135 8.35 3.07 -8.83
N LEU A 136 7.57 4.13 -9.05
CA LEU A 136 6.29 4.37 -8.40
C LEU A 136 5.14 3.62 -9.10
N PRO A 137 4.04 3.34 -8.40
CA PRO A 137 2.85 2.77 -9.01
C PRO A 137 2.34 3.67 -10.15
N ARG A 138 1.95 3.07 -11.28
CA ARG A 138 1.43 3.84 -12.42
C ARG A 138 0.05 4.42 -12.13
N ARG A 139 -0.77 3.68 -11.38
CA ARG A 139 -2.13 4.10 -11.03
C ARG A 139 -2.59 3.50 -9.71
N ILE A 140 -3.23 4.31 -8.89
CA ILE A 140 -3.93 3.98 -7.66
C ILE A 140 -5.39 4.32 -7.87
N VAL A 141 -6.25 3.31 -7.79
CA VAL A 141 -7.70 3.42 -7.95
C VAL A 141 -8.34 3.32 -6.58
N SER A 142 -8.84 4.45 -6.08
CA SER A 142 -9.54 4.52 -4.80
C SER A 142 -11.04 4.31 -5.01
N HIS A 143 -11.59 3.24 -4.44
CA HIS A 143 -13.03 2.98 -4.47
C HIS A 143 -13.69 3.27 -3.11
N ALA A 144 -14.99 3.59 -3.17
CA ALA A 144 -15.82 3.69 -1.97
C ALA A 144 -16.19 2.30 -1.44
N HIS A 145 -16.69 2.26 -0.21
CA HIS A 145 -17.20 1.03 0.38
C HIS A 145 -18.57 0.66 -0.17
N TRP A 146 -18.84 -0.64 -0.21
CA TRP A 146 -20.19 -1.15 -0.46
C TRP A 146 -21.09 -0.81 0.74
N THR A 147 -22.24 -0.22 0.43
CA THR A 147 -23.30 0.09 1.42
C THR A 147 -24.48 -0.82 1.18
N ILE A 148 -24.97 -1.51 2.20
CA ILE A 148 -26.25 -2.23 2.19
C ILE A 148 -27.19 -1.45 3.12
N GLY A 149 -28.35 -1.01 2.63
CA GLY A 149 -29.36 -0.33 3.46
C GLY A 149 -28.87 0.97 4.13
N LYS A 150 -28.14 1.83 3.41
CA LYS A 150 -27.55 3.10 3.89
C LYS A 150 -26.49 2.97 5.00
N SER A 151 -26.07 1.75 5.34
CA SER A 151 -25.02 1.50 6.33
C SER A 151 -23.76 0.95 5.65
N LYS A 152 -22.59 1.38 6.14
CA LYS A 152 -21.29 0.82 5.73
C LYS A 152 -21.26 -0.64 6.19
N VAL A 153 -20.92 -1.56 5.28
CA VAL A 153 -20.66 -2.95 5.68
C VAL A 153 -19.33 -2.97 6.43
N GLU A 154 -19.40 -3.20 7.74
CA GLU A 154 -18.25 -3.35 8.62
C GLU A 154 -18.20 -4.80 9.14
N GLN A 155 -17.02 -5.29 9.51
CA GLN A 155 -16.85 -6.66 10.03
C GLN A 155 -17.77 -6.94 11.25
N PHE A 156 -18.15 -5.90 12.00
CA PHE A 156 -19.08 -6.00 13.12
C PHE A 156 -20.54 -6.29 12.73
N TYR A 157 -20.99 -5.93 11.52
CA TYR A 157 -22.37 -6.15 11.08
C TYR A 157 -22.75 -7.64 11.05
N PHE A 158 -21.79 -8.50 10.73
CA PHE A 158 -22.00 -9.95 10.69
C PHE A 158 -22.13 -10.59 12.08
N SER A 159 -21.68 -9.91 13.15
CA SER A 159 -21.80 -10.43 14.52
C SER A 159 -23.20 -10.25 15.10
N SER A 160 -23.94 -9.22 14.68
CA SER A 160 -25.25 -8.88 15.26
C SER A 160 -26.43 -9.62 14.64
N ASP A 161 -26.27 -10.16 13.42
CA ASP A 161 -27.40 -10.69 12.63
C ASP A 161 -27.42 -12.23 12.49
N SER A 162 -26.39 -12.92 13.02
CA SER A 162 -26.34 -14.39 13.03
C SER A 162 -27.47 -15.05 13.84
N LYS A 163 -28.05 -14.31 14.80
CA LYS A 163 -29.20 -14.79 15.59
C LYS A 163 -30.54 -14.66 14.88
N LYS A 164 -30.69 -13.79 13.88
CA LYS A 164 -31.96 -13.63 13.14
C LYS A 164 -32.13 -14.66 12.04
N TRP A 165 -31.04 -15.06 11.37
CA TRP A 165 -31.07 -16.07 10.32
C TRP A 165 -31.49 -17.47 10.82
N LEU A 166 -31.09 -17.86 12.04
CA LEU A 166 -31.42 -19.17 12.60
C LEU A 166 -32.91 -19.33 12.99
N ASN A 167 -33.65 -18.23 13.13
CA ASN A 167 -35.08 -18.27 13.49
C ASN A 167 -36.02 -18.24 12.27
N SER A 168 -35.50 -18.13 11.04
CA SER A 168 -36.32 -18.12 9.82
C SER A 168 -36.43 -19.50 9.15
N ILE A 169 -35.83 -20.55 9.72
CA ILE A 169 -35.81 -21.92 9.18
C ILE A 169 -36.49 -22.91 10.15
N ARG A 170 -37.53 -22.46 10.87
CA ARG A 170 -38.45 -23.33 11.61
C ARG A 170 -39.88 -23.00 11.27
#